data_AF-A0A9E4BSB8-F1
#
_entry.id   AF-A0A9E4BSB8-F1
#
_cell.length_a   1.000
_cell.length_b   1.000
_cell.length_c   1.000
_cell.angle_alpha   90.00
_cell.angle_beta   90.00
_cell.angle_gamma   90.00
#
_symmetry.space_group_name_H-M   'P 1'
#
loop_
_entity.id
_entity.type
_entity.pdbx_description
1 polymer ?
#
loop_
_entity_poly.entity_id
_entity_poly.type
_entity_poly.pdbx_seq_one_letter_code
_entity_poly.pdbx_strand_id
1 'polypeptide(L)'
;MIQIKLEDMMWKRRIRSISRLARLAGLSRQTVDALYNRPDRVKGFRLETLEGLCRALDCRIEDLIEYVPETDPELPSRIEDAGERDADSDRIGAVGVGTTRPDTQFVPPSQ
;
A
#
# COMPACT_ATOMS: atom_id res chain seq x y z
N MET A 1 -15.80 9.19 0.61
CA MET A 1 -15.10 10.07 -0.35
C MET A 1 -13.90 9.35 -0.99
N ILE A 2 -13.64 9.57 -2.29
CA ILE A 2 -12.43 9.09 -2.97
C ILE A 2 -11.31 10.12 -2.78
N GLN A 3 -10.12 9.69 -2.36
CA GLN A 3 -8.92 10.50 -2.22
C GLN A 3 -7.83 10.06 -3.20
N ILE A 4 -7.02 11.01 -3.67
CA ILE A 4 -5.90 10.77 -4.59
C ILE A 4 -4.58 11.11 -3.89
N LYS A 5 -3.73 10.12 -3.67
CA LYS A 5 -2.45 10.22 -2.94
C LYS A 5 -1.28 10.58 -3.86
N LEU A 6 -1.46 11.59 -4.72
CA LEU A 6 -0.44 11.95 -5.70
C LEU A 6 0.83 12.52 -5.05
N GLU A 7 0.68 13.31 -3.98
CA GLU A 7 1.80 13.90 -3.24
C GLU A 7 2.73 12.84 -2.63
N ASP A 8 2.17 11.85 -1.94
CA ASP A 8 2.92 10.73 -1.36
C ASP A 8 3.74 9.99 -2.42
N MET A 9 3.13 9.74 -3.57
CA MET A 9 3.78 9.02 -4.67
C MET A 9 4.86 9.84 -5.34
N MET A 10 4.70 11.16 -5.44
CA MET A 10 5.75 12.06 -5.92
C MET A 10 6.94 12.10 -4.95
N TRP A 11 6.68 12.14 -3.64
CA TRP A 11 7.71 12.14 -2.60
C TRP A 11 8.55 10.86 -2.62
N LYS A 12 7.88 9.69 -2.60
CA LYS A 12 8.53 8.36 -2.65
C LYS A 12 9.50 8.23 -3.83
N ARG A 13 9.26 8.95 -4.92
CA ARG A 13 10.02 8.85 -6.18
C ARG A 13 10.91 10.05 -6.48
N ARG A 14 11.06 10.94 -5.49
CA ARG A 14 11.90 12.15 -5.57
C ARG A 14 11.52 13.08 -6.74
N ILE A 15 10.26 13.07 -7.17
CA ILE A 15 9.76 13.97 -8.20
C ILE A 15 9.27 15.25 -7.53
N ARG A 16 10.08 16.31 -7.60
CA ARG A 16 9.76 17.61 -6.97
C ARG A 16 8.98 18.58 -7.84
N SER A 17 8.76 18.26 -9.12
CA SER A 17 8.16 19.20 -10.07
C SER A 17 6.96 18.60 -10.78
N ILE A 18 5.83 19.28 -10.69
CA ILE A 18 4.59 18.97 -11.43
C ILE A 18 4.86 18.97 -12.95
N SER A 19 5.67 19.92 -13.44
CA SER A 19 6.02 19.99 -14.86
C SER A 19 6.81 18.77 -15.33
N ARG A 20 7.67 18.22 -14.46
CA ARG A 20 8.42 16.98 -14.76
C ARG A 20 7.46 15.79 -14.80
N LEU A 21 6.58 15.66 -13.81
CA LEU A 21 5.58 14.58 -13.79
C LEU A 21 4.67 14.63 -15.01
N ALA A 22 4.17 15.82 -15.39
CA ALA A 22 3.33 16.02 -16.56
C ALA A 22 4.01 15.52 -17.86
N ARG A 23 5.30 15.85 -18.04
CA ARG A 23 6.09 15.36 -19.18
C ARG A 23 6.28 13.85 -19.17
N LEU A 24 6.57 13.25 -18.00
CA LEU A 24 6.76 11.80 -17.87
C LEU A 24 5.45 11.04 -18.10
N ALA A 25 4.33 11.55 -17.58
CA ALA A 25 3.02 10.95 -17.70
C ALA A 25 2.36 11.18 -19.08
N GLY A 26 2.89 12.09 -19.90
CA GLY A 26 2.26 12.49 -21.16
C GLY A 26 0.96 13.28 -20.95
N LEU A 27 0.85 14.00 -19.83
CA LEU A 27 -0.34 14.73 -19.43
C LEU A 27 -0.13 16.23 -19.51
N SER A 28 -1.23 16.98 -19.61
CA SER A 28 -1.16 18.43 -19.53
C SER A 28 -0.76 18.86 -18.12
N ARG A 29 0.03 19.95 -18.00
CA ARG A 29 0.38 20.53 -16.70
C ARG A 29 -0.86 20.89 -15.88
N GLN A 30 -1.91 21.38 -16.53
CA GLN A 30 -3.17 21.75 -15.87
C GLN A 30 -3.87 20.52 -15.25
N THR A 31 -3.84 19.38 -15.93
CA THR A 31 -4.42 18.13 -15.41
C THR A 31 -3.68 17.65 -14.17
N VAL A 32 -2.35 17.62 -14.21
CA VAL A 32 -1.54 17.18 -13.06
C VAL A 32 -1.65 18.18 -11.90
N ASP A 33 -1.69 19.48 -12.19
CA ASP A 33 -1.91 20.53 -11.19
C ASP A 33 -3.25 20.38 -10.47
N ALA A 34 -4.33 20.09 -11.21
CA ALA A 34 -5.65 19.84 -10.62
C ALA A 34 -5.64 18.62 -9.69
N LEU A 35 -4.96 17.54 -10.08
CA LEU A 35 -4.85 16.33 -9.27
C LEU A 35 -3.97 16.51 -8.02
N TYR A 36 -2.95 17.37 -8.09
CA TYR A 36 -2.01 17.61 -6.99
C TYR A 36 -2.52 18.68 -6.00
N ASN A 37 -2.94 19.85 -6.50
CA ASN A 37 -3.29 21.00 -5.65
C ASN A 37 -4.77 21.05 -5.26
N ARG A 38 -5.66 20.40 -6.04
CA ARG A 38 -7.12 20.50 -5.86
C ARG A 38 -7.83 19.15 -6.07
N PRO A 39 -7.41 18.06 -5.38
CA PRO A 39 -7.98 16.73 -5.57
C PRO A 39 -9.49 16.66 -5.25
N ASP A 40 -9.98 17.50 -4.33
CA ASP A 40 -11.39 17.63 -3.95
C ASP A 40 -12.29 18.17 -5.08
N ARG A 41 -11.71 18.93 -6.01
CA ARG A 41 -12.45 19.56 -7.13
C ARG A 41 -12.48 18.71 -8.39
N VAL A 42 -11.76 17.59 -8.39
CA VAL A 42 -11.68 16.71 -9.55
C VAL A 42 -12.94 15.87 -9.63
N LYS A 43 -13.81 16.17 -10.60
CA LYS A 43 -15.05 15.41 -10.84
C LYS A 43 -14.84 14.06 -11.54
N GLY A 44 -13.61 13.80 -12.01
CA GLY A 44 -13.23 12.58 -12.69
C GLY A 44 -11.98 12.74 -13.56
N PHE A 45 -11.43 11.63 -14.00
CA PHE A 45 -10.29 11.56 -14.91
C PHE A 45 -10.46 10.38 -15.87
N ARG A 46 -9.78 10.43 -17.02
CA ARG A 46 -9.74 9.33 -17.98
C ARG A 46 -8.84 8.21 -17.46
N LEU A 47 -9.12 6.97 -17.84
CA LEU A 47 -8.24 5.83 -17.53
C LEU A 47 -6.83 6.04 -18.10
N GLU A 48 -6.71 6.63 -19.29
CA GLU A 48 -5.43 7.05 -19.89
C GLU A 48 -4.61 7.95 -18.95
N THR A 49 -5.27 8.83 -18.19
CA THR A 49 -4.62 9.70 -17.21
C THR A 49 -4.00 8.88 -16.09
N LEU A 50 -4.76 7.88 -15.61
CA LEU A 50 -4.33 7.00 -14.55
C LEU A 50 -3.17 6.11 -15.00
N GLU A 51 -3.27 5.52 -16.19
CA GLU A 51 -2.18 4.74 -16.80
C GLU A 51 -0.91 5.57 -16.96
N GLY A 52 -1.04 6.81 -17.46
CA GLY A 52 0.08 7.73 -17.61
C GLY A 52 0.78 8.03 -16.29
N LEU A 53 0.00 8.27 -15.23
CA LEU A 53 0.53 8.50 -13.88
C LEU A 53 1.17 7.24 -13.29
N CYS A 54 0.48 6.09 -13.34
CA CYS A 54 1.00 4.83 -12.83
C CYS A 54 2.28 4.42 -13.54
N ARG A 55 2.41 4.64 -14.85
CA ARG A 55 3.64 4.38 -15.62
C ARG A 55 4.76 5.37 -15.30
N ALA A 56 4.44 6.66 -15.20
CA ALA A 56 5.44 7.69 -14.91
C ALA A 56 5.98 7.59 -13.48
N LEU A 57 5.11 7.18 -12.56
CA LEU A 57 5.48 6.91 -11.20
C LEU A 57 6.06 5.51 -11.11
N ASP A 58 5.66 4.49 -11.87
CA ASP A 58 6.00 3.07 -11.64
C ASP A 58 5.32 2.54 -10.35
N CYS A 59 4.03 2.87 -10.20
CA CYS A 59 3.21 2.50 -9.03
C CYS A 59 1.97 1.71 -9.41
N ARG A 60 1.35 1.12 -8.39
CA ARG A 60 0.07 0.46 -8.57
C ARG A 60 -1.08 1.45 -8.37
N ILE A 61 -2.27 1.06 -8.83
CA ILE A 61 -3.46 1.91 -8.75
C ILE A 61 -3.90 2.16 -7.30
N GLU A 62 -3.76 1.15 -6.43
CA GLU A 62 -4.10 1.27 -5.00
C GLU A 62 -3.19 2.24 -4.24
N ASP A 63 -1.98 2.49 -4.73
CA ASP A 63 -1.06 3.44 -4.11
C ASP A 63 -1.50 4.88 -4.38
N LEU A 64 -2.29 5.09 -5.43
CA LEU A 64 -2.66 6.41 -5.92
C LEU A 64 -4.10 6.79 -5.54
N ILE A 65 -5.00 5.82 -5.40
CA ILE A 65 -6.43 6.06 -5.12
C ILE A 65 -6.84 5.29 -3.87
N GLU A 66 -7.50 5.97 -2.95
CA GLU A 66 -8.07 5.39 -1.73
C GLU A 66 -9.54 5.80 -1.57
N TYR A 67 -10.37 4.85 -1.17
CA TYR A 67 -11.72 5.16 -0.71
C TYR A 67 -11.71 5.35 0.81
N VAL A 68 -12.04 6.56 1.25
CA VAL A 68 -12.21 6.89 2.66
C VAL A 68 -13.72 6.97 2.94
N PRO A 69 -14.31 6.03 3.70
CA PRO A 69 -15.72 6.14 4.07
C PRO A 69 -15.94 7.40 4.90
N GLU A 70 -17.03 8.13 4.63
CA GLU A 70 -17.50 9.16 5.57
C GLU A 70 -17.97 8.42 6.81
N THR A 71 -17.11 8.39 7.83
CA THR A 71 -17.42 7.79 9.11
C THR A 71 -18.33 8.75 9.85
N ASP A 72 -19.59 8.36 10.07
CA ASP A 72 -20.32 8.90 11.22
C ASP A 72 -19.48 8.55 12.46
N PRO A 73 -19.11 9.54 13.31
CA PRO A 73 -18.10 9.38 14.38
C PRO A 73 -18.53 8.47 15.55
N GLU A 74 -19.49 7.57 15.38
CA GLU A 74 -19.97 6.68 16.43
C GLU A 74 -19.75 5.22 16.07
N LEU A 75 -18.51 4.75 16.27
CA LEU A 75 -18.28 3.43 16.86
C LEU A 75 -16.90 3.45 17.52
N PRO A 76 -16.80 3.85 18.80
CA PRO A 76 -15.66 3.45 19.61
C PRO A 76 -15.62 1.92 19.60
N SER A 77 -14.50 1.34 19.15
CA SER A 77 -14.23 -0.08 19.29
C SER A 77 -14.10 -0.41 20.78
N ARG A 78 -15.25 -0.64 21.42
CA ARG A 78 -15.35 -1.48 22.60
C ARG A 78 -15.00 -2.90 22.19
N ILE A 79 -13.70 -3.17 22.18
CA ILE A 79 -13.21 -4.47 22.62
C ILE A 79 -12.29 -4.16 23.79
N GLU A 80 -12.92 -3.81 24.91
CA GLU A 80 -12.36 -4.03 26.23
C GLU A 80 -12.46 -5.54 26.52
N ASP A 81 -11.29 -6.11 26.85
CA ASP A 81 -11.05 -7.21 27.79
C ASP A 81 -11.42 -8.67 27.44
N ALA A 82 -10.40 -9.54 27.39
CA ALA A 82 -10.04 -10.44 28.51
C ALA A 82 -8.99 -11.49 28.09
N GLY A 83 -7.87 -11.57 28.82
CA GLY A 83 -6.90 -12.65 28.60
C GLY A 83 -5.62 -12.66 29.44
N GLU A 84 -5.54 -11.91 30.55
CA GLU A 84 -4.52 -12.15 31.59
C GLU A 84 -4.75 -13.57 32.14
N ARG A 85 -3.80 -14.48 31.90
CA ARG A 85 -3.73 -15.79 32.57
C ARG A 85 -2.41 -15.87 33.32
N ASP A 86 -2.41 -15.29 34.51
CA ASP A 86 -1.54 -15.72 35.59
C ASP A 86 -1.95 -17.14 36.01
N ALA A 87 -1.12 -18.12 35.68
CA ALA A 87 -1.17 -19.46 36.24
C ALA A 87 0.26 -19.98 36.45
N ASP A 88 0.73 -19.69 37.66
CA ASP A 88 1.58 -20.47 38.54
C ASP A 88 2.00 -21.90 38.08
N SER A 89 3.32 -22.11 38.20
CA SER A 89 4.03 -23.33 38.65
C SER A 89 4.02 -24.65 37.85
N ASP A 90 5.27 -25.05 37.59
CA ASP A 90 5.84 -26.39 37.85
C ASP A 90 5.18 -27.59 37.16
N ARG A 91 5.84 -28.14 36.12
CA ARG A 91 6.33 -29.55 36.10
C ARG A 91 6.86 -30.05 34.73
N ILE A 92 8.06 -30.66 34.79
CA ILE A 92 8.66 -31.77 33.99
C ILE A 92 8.74 -31.60 32.46
N GLY A 93 9.88 -31.76 31.77
CA GLY A 93 10.99 -32.71 31.96
C GLY A 93 10.98 -33.76 30.81
N ALA A 94 12.17 -34.13 30.33
CA ALA A 94 12.50 -35.09 29.23
C ALA A 94 12.54 -34.48 27.81
N VAL A 95 13.70 -34.30 27.15
CA VAL A 95 14.65 -35.29 26.54
C VAL A 95 14.10 -35.99 25.29
N GLY A 96 14.83 -35.84 24.16
CA GLY A 96 14.69 -36.61 22.92
C GLY A 96 15.08 -35.76 21.70
N VAL A 97 16.36 -35.57 21.39
CA VAL A 97 17.22 -36.44 20.56
C VAL A 97 16.65 -36.78 19.19
N GLY A 98 17.40 -36.36 18.16
CA GLY A 98 17.47 -37.01 16.85
C GLY A 98 16.27 -36.73 15.95
N THR A 99 16.41 -36.42 14.67
CA THR A 99 17.49 -36.73 13.76
C THR A 99 17.38 -35.72 12.63
N THR A 100 18.52 -35.12 12.27
CA THR A 100 18.72 -34.67 10.90
C THR A 100 18.31 -35.81 9.97
N ARG A 101 17.50 -35.51 8.96
CA ARG A 101 17.47 -36.36 7.77
C ARG A 101 17.76 -35.53 6.53
N PRO A 102 18.50 -36.15 5.61
CA PRO A 102 19.37 -35.47 4.68
C PRO A 102 18.66 -35.27 3.34
N ASP A 103 19.30 -34.43 2.54
CA ASP A 103 19.47 -34.47 1.10
C ASP A 103 18.43 -35.15 0.19
N THR A 104 18.34 -34.54 -1.00
CA THR A 104 18.00 -35.16 -2.31
C THR A 104 16.56 -34.85 -2.75
N GLN A 105 16.23 -34.23 -3.88
CA GLN A 105 16.90 -33.99 -5.17
C GLN A 105 16.17 -32.77 -5.84
N PHE A 106 16.84 -31.80 -6.50
CA PHE A 106 17.07 -31.77 -7.97
C PHE A 106 15.78 -31.37 -8.75
N VAL A 107 15.68 -30.40 -9.67
CA VAL A 107 16.60 -29.76 -10.65
C VAL A 107 15.93 -28.44 -11.15
N PRO A 108 16.68 -27.42 -11.59
CA PRO A 108 16.19 -26.29 -12.41
C PRO A 108 16.47 -26.54 -13.93
N PRO A 109 16.34 -25.53 -14.83
CA PRO A 109 15.13 -24.89 -15.36
C PRO A 109 15.00 -25.10 -16.91
N SER A 110 14.13 -24.31 -17.56
CA SER A 110 14.11 -23.96 -19.00
C SER A 110 13.21 -24.75 -19.96
N GLN A 111 12.11 -24.10 -20.35
CA GLN A 111 11.66 -23.97 -21.74
C GLN A 111 11.40 -22.48 -21.98
#